data_AF-A0A975GN77-F1
#
_entry.id   AF-A0A975GN77-F1
#
_cell.length_a   1.000
_cell.length_b   1.000
_cell.length_c   1.000
_cell.angle_alpha   90.00
_cell.angle_beta   90.00
_cell.angle_gamma   90.00
#
_symmetry.space_group_name_H-M   'P 1'
#
loop_
_entity.id
_entity.type
_entity.pdbx_description
1 polymer ?
#
loop_
_entity_poly.entity_id
_entity_poly.type
_entity_poly.pdbx_seq_one_letter_code
_entity_poly.pdbx_strand_id
1 'polypeptide(L)' 'MSAGIKRKKLLVEGADDKSVIPELIEANGIRWGETAREAIVHIQDFGGTENLLAPHEIST' A
#
# COMPACT_ATOMS: atom_id res chain seq x y z
N MET A 1 14.03 16.71 1.11
CA MET A 1 12.57 16.84 1.28
C MET A 1 12.11 15.68 2.13
N SER A 2 11.64 15.92 3.36
CA SER A 2 11.10 14.84 4.20
C SER A 2 9.77 14.38 3.59
N ALA A 3 9.75 13.15 3.08
CA ALA A 3 8.51 12.50 2.69
C ALA A 3 7.59 12.47 3.92
N GLY A 4 6.43 13.13 3.84
CA GLY A 4 5.51 13.20 4.96
C GLY A 4 5.15 11.80 5.46
N ILE A 5 5.09 11.64 6.79
CA ILE A 5 4.77 10.37 7.46
C ILE A 5 3.41 9.85 6.96
N LYS A 6 3.38 8.60 6.48
CA LYS A 6 2.16 7.91 6.03
C LYS A 6 1.69 6.99 7.15
N ARG A 7 0.67 7.44 7.90
CA ARG A 7 0.14 6.75 9.09
C ARG A 7 -0.45 5.35 8.86
N LYS A 8 -0.77 4.99 7.61
CA LYS A 8 -1.28 3.68 7.23
C LYS A 8 -0.56 3.22 5.98
N LYS A 9 0.24 2.15 6.10
CA LYS A 9 0.96 1.52 4.98
C LYS A 9 0.54 0.05 4.88
N LEU A 10 0.29 -0.40 3.65
CA LEU A 10 0.08 -1.80 3.28
C LEU A 10 1.26 -2.21 2.42
N LEU A 11 2.06 -3.16 2.90
CA LEU A 11 3.20 -3.68 2.17
C LEU A 11 2.73 -4.87 1.35
N VAL A 12 3.11 -4.91 0.07
CA VAL A 12 2.70 -5.97 -0.86
C VAL A 12 3.90 -6.56 -1.58
N GLU A 13 3.74 -7.78 -2.09
CA GLU A 13 4.79 -8.47 -2.81
C GLU A 13 5.05 -7.81 -4.17
N GLY A 14 4.00 -7.42 -4.89
CA GLY A 14 4.15 -6.94 -6.26
C GLY A 14 3.13 -5.90 -6.72
N ALA A 15 3.34 -5.45 -7.96
CA ALA A 15 2.49 -4.47 -8.63
C ALA A 15 1.05 -4.97 -8.88
N ASP A 16 0.88 -6.28 -9.03
CA ASP A 16 -0.44 -6.89 -9.22
C ASP A 16 -1.29 -6.73 -7.96
N ASP A 17 -0.75 -7.03 -6.78
CA ASP A 17 -1.41 -6.80 -5.49
C ASP A 17 -1.84 -5.33 -5.35
N LYS A 18 -0.94 -4.42 -5.68
CA LYS A 18 -1.18 -2.97 -5.62
C LYS A 18 -2.35 -2.54 -6.50
N SER A 19 -2.59 -3.24 -7.61
CA SER A 19 -3.66 -2.93 -8.57
C SER A 19 -4.98 -3.60 -8.17
N VAL A 20 -4.94 -4.82 -7.65
CA VAL A 20 -6.12 -5.63 -7.31
C VAL A 20 -6.75 -5.24 -5.97
N ILE A 21 -5.93 -4.89 -4.96
CA ILE A 21 -6.42 -4.56 -3.62
C ILE A 21 -7.48 -3.43 -3.62
N PRO A 22 -7.28 -2.30 -4.31
CA PRO A 22 -8.32 -1.25 -4.39
C PRO A 22 -9.67 -1.79 -4.88
N GLU A 23 -9.66 -2.57 -5.96
CA GLU A 23 -10.88 -3.13 -6.57
C GLU A 23 -11.60 -4.09 -5.61
N LEU A 24 -10.85 -4.97 -4.94
CA LEU A 24 -11.41 -5.91 -3.96
C LEU A 24 -12.02 -5.18 -2.75
N ILE A 25 -11.37 -4.13 -2.27
CA ILE A 25 -11.85 -3.35 -1.13
C ILE A 25 -13.14 -2.61 -1.50
N GLU A 26 -13.21 -2.02 -2.69
CA GLU A 26 -14.43 -1.37 -3.18
C GLU A 26 -15.56 -2.36 -3.44
N ALA A 27 -15.26 -3.56 -3.96
CA ALA A 27 -16.24 -4.64 -4.13
C ALA A 27 -16.86 -5.11 -2.78
N ASN A 28 -16.17 -4.87 -1.66
CA ASN A 28 -16.66 -5.13 -0.31
C ASN A 28 -17.33 -3.91 0.35
N GLY A 29 -17.67 -2.87 -0.41
CA GLY A 29 -18.42 -1.71 0.05
C GLY A 29 -17.59 -0.67 0.81
N ILE A 30 -16.26 -0.78 0.77
CA ILE A 30 -15.35 0.20 1.39
C ILE A 30 -14.80 1.10 0.29
N ARG A 31 -15.14 2.39 0.31
CA ARG A 31 -14.60 3.35 -0.66
C ARG A 31 -13.09 3.47 -0.49
N TRP A 32 -12.33 3.22 -1.55
CA TRP A 32 -10.87 3.28 -1.50
C TRP A 32 -10.36 4.71 -1.46
N GLY A 33 -10.93 5.61 -2.26
CA GLY A 33 -10.54 7.01 -2.43
C GLY A 33 -10.29 7.33 -3.90
N GLU A 34 -10.66 8.54 -4.36
CA GLU A 34 -10.60 8.88 -5.78
C GLU A 34 -9.17 9.23 -6.24
N THR A 35 -8.31 9.58 -5.29
CA THR A 35 -6.91 9.92 -5.55
C THR A 35 -5.97 9.16 -4.64
N ALA A 36 -4.70 9.04 -5.03
CA ALA A 36 -3.66 8.43 -4.19
C ALA A 36 -3.47 9.14 -2.82
N ARG A 37 -3.92 10.40 -2.70
CA ARG A 37 -3.92 11.15 -1.44
C ARG A 37 -5.08 10.76 -0.54
N GLU A 38 -6.22 10.40 -1.13
CA GLU A 38 -7.45 10.03 -0.44
C GLU A 38 -7.56 8.52 -0.17
N ALA A 39 -6.67 7.73 -0.80
CA ALA A 39 -6.55 6.30 -0.55
C ALA A 39 -6.56 5.99 0.95
N ILE A 40 -7.42 5.07 1.38
CA ILE A 40 -7.57 4.68 2.80
C ILE A 40 -6.25 4.17 3.43
N VAL A 41 -5.34 3.67 2.60
CA VAL A 41 -4.00 3.20 2.97
C VAL A 41 -3.02 3.45 1.83
N HIS A 42 -1.76 3.70 2.16
CA HIS A 42 -0.69 3.78 1.17
C HIS A 42 -0.15 2.38 0.88
N ILE A 43 -0.25 1.91 -0.38
CA ILE A 43 0.34 0.64 -0.79
C ILE A 43 1.80 0.86 -1.21
N GLN A 44 2.71 0.10 -0.61
CA GLN A 44 4.12 0.05 -0.98
C GLN A 44 4.48 -1.35 -1.49
N ASP A 45 4.93 -1.40 -2.74
CA ASP A 45 5.41 -2.60 -3.42
C ASP A 45 6.88 -2.87 -3.05
N PHE A 46 7.20 -4.13 -2.73
CA PHE A 46 8.55 -4.57 -2.38
C PHE A 46 9.24 -5.35 -3.50
N GLY A 47 8.55 -5.69 -4.60
CA GLY A 47 9.14 -6.34 -5.76
C GLY A 47 9.65 -7.75 -5.48
N GLY A 48 8.84 -8.56 -4.81
CA GLY A 48 9.14 -9.96 -4.48
C GLY A 48 9.04 -10.26 -2.99
N THR A 49 8.64 -11.50 -2.67
CA THR A 49 8.54 -12.01 -1.30
C THR A 49 9.86 -11.86 -0.53
N GLU A 50 11.01 -12.07 -1.17
CA GLU A 50 12.32 -11.96 -0.55
C GLU A 50 12.60 -10.56 0.01
N ASN A 51 12.19 -9.53 -0.73
CA ASN A 51 12.39 -8.13 -0.32
C ASN A 51 11.39 -7.76 0.78
N LEU A 52 10.16 -8.25 0.68
CA LEU A 52 9.12 -8.04 1.70
C LEU A 52 9.52 -8.65 3.06
N LEU A 53 10.25 -9.78 3.05
CA LEU A 53 10.72 -10.47 4.24
C LEU A 53 12.09 -9.96 4.75
N ALA A 54 12.83 -9.20 3.94
CA ALA A 54 14.12 -8.65 4.33
C ALA A 54 13.95 -7.63 5.47
N PRO A 55 14.90 -7.51 6.41
CA PRO A 55 14.82 -6.48 7.46
C PRO A 55 14.80 -5.06 6.87
N HIS A 56 13.82 -4.26 7.26
CA HIS A 56 13.70 -2.86 6.85
C HIS A 56 13.11 -2.01 7.98
N GLU A 57 13.52 -0.75 8.06
CA GLU A 57 12.99 0.20 9.03
C GLU A 57 11.68 0.80 8.50
N ILE A 58 10.56 0.53 9.18
CA ILE A 58 9.26 1.08 8.83
C ILE A 58 8.99 2.31 9.70
N SER A 59 9.16 3.49 9.13
CA SER A 59 8.70 4.74 9.75
C SER A 59 7.19 4.92 9.50
N THR A 60 6.42 5.08 10.58
CA THR A 60 4.94 5.14 10.62
C THR A 60 4.41 6.42 11.25
#